data_AF-A0A3C1FWT8-F1
#
_entry.id   AF-A0A3C1FWT8-F1
#
_cell.length_a   1.000
_cell.length_b   1.000
_cell.length_c   1.000
_cell.angle_alpha   90.00
_cell.angle_beta   90.00
_cell.angle_gamma   90.00
#
_symmetry.space_group_name_H-M   'P 1'
#
loop_
_entity.id
_entity.type
_entity.pdbx_description
1 polymer ?
#
loop_
_entity_poly.entity_id
_entity_poly.type
_entity_poly.pdbx_seq_one_letter_code
_entity_poly.pdbx_strand_id
1 'polypeptide(L)'
;MRFEKKYFHWITNNAVTQLFRLGYLKDVRLEREKGTSTRYFIHKSNRYPRRDIAKIEKIIEMYSADHITRSCGHRAEDLFFIALAGRGFRRAAKKVREFNGKQWTETGHDLDFVFARDDISYGCEIKNTLGYIDSEELAIKLKMCEHFGVRPLFIMRYAPKTYIKMIIDAGGFALIFEAQIYELSQQALVDMIKEVLGLPAICPTAIPDGIIDRFERWHVRQIP
;
A
#
# COMPACT_ATOMS: atom_id res chain seq x y z
N MET A 1 4.21 9.67 -8.33
CA MET A 1 4.95 8.39 -8.30
C MET A 1 6.30 8.34 -9.00
N ARG A 2 6.57 9.08 -10.09
CA ARG A 2 7.91 9.07 -10.75
C ARG A 2 9.10 9.36 -9.82
N PHE A 3 8.87 10.03 -8.69
CA PHE A 3 9.91 10.48 -7.76
C PHE A 3 10.02 9.69 -6.46
N GLU A 4 9.08 8.81 -6.12
CA GLU A 4 9.05 8.15 -4.80
C GLU A 4 10.24 7.22 -4.54
N LYS A 5 10.80 6.65 -5.62
CA LYS A 5 12.06 5.89 -5.56
C LYS A 5 13.28 6.76 -5.21
N LYS A 6 13.23 8.06 -5.49
CA LYS A 6 14.35 9.00 -5.32
C LYS A 6 14.17 9.93 -4.12
N TYR A 7 12.93 10.37 -3.86
CA TYR A 7 12.59 11.36 -2.86
C TYR A 7 11.33 10.93 -2.10
N PHE A 8 11.30 11.19 -0.80
CA PHE A 8 10.09 11.03 -0.01
C PHE A 8 8.97 11.96 -0.53
N HIS A 9 7.71 11.55 -0.37
CA HIS A 9 6.59 12.38 -0.81
C HIS A 9 6.58 13.77 -0.18
N TRP A 10 6.98 13.91 1.09
CA TRP A 10 7.03 15.22 1.74
C TRP A 10 8.07 16.15 1.11
N ILE A 11 9.19 15.61 0.60
CA ILE A 11 10.20 16.39 -0.13
C ILE A 11 9.59 16.88 -1.45
N THR A 12 8.92 15.99 -2.18
CA THR A 12 8.26 16.34 -3.45
C THR A 12 7.15 17.38 -3.21
N ASN A 13 6.36 17.23 -2.15
CA ASN A 13 5.32 18.16 -1.76
C ASN A 13 5.88 19.53 -1.36
N ASN A 14 6.98 19.56 -0.61
CA ASN A 14 7.66 20.80 -0.23
C ASN A 14 8.23 21.51 -1.46
N ALA A 15 8.84 20.79 -2.39
CA ALA A 15 9.35 21.36 -3.64
C ALA A 15 8.23 21.96 -4.48
N VAL A 16 7.12 21.25 -4.67
CA VAL A 16 5.94 21.76 -5.39
C VAL A 16 5.37 23.00 -4.70
N THR A 17 5.28 22.99 -3.36
CA THR A 17 4.80 24.13 -2.58
C THR A 17 5.72 25.34 -2.70
N GLN A 18 7.04 25.15 -2.70
CA GLN A 18 8.00 26.22 -2.94
C GLN A 18 7.87 26.79 -4.35
N LEU A 19 7.77 25.95 -5.38
CA LEU A 19 7.55 26.40 -6.77
C LEU A 19 6.25 27.19 -6.94
N PHE A 20 5.19 26.79 -6.23
CA PHE A 20 3.94 27.55 -6.15
C PHE A 20 4.14 28.92 -5.48
N ARG A 21 4.81 28.97 -4.31
CA ARG A 21 5.11 30.23 -3.60
C ARG A 21 5.98 31.18 -4.42
N LEU A 22 6.89 30.64 -5.22
CA LEU A 22 7.75 31.40 -6.13
C LEU A 22 7.04 31.82 -7.43
N GLY A 23 5.76 31.49 -7.62
CA GLY A 23 4.96 31.91 -8.77
C GLY A 23 5.23 31.13 -10.07
N TYR A 24 5.95 30.01 -10.01
CA TYR A 24 6.17 29.14 -11.19
C TYR A 24 4.96 28.26 -11.49
N LEU A 25 4.15 27.96 -10.47
CA LEU A 25 2.97 27.10 -10.57
C LEU A 25 1.70 27.89 -10.22
N LYS A 26 0.59 27.53 -10.87
CA LYS A 26 -0.77 27.92 -10.51
C LYS A 26 -1.44 26.77 -9.77
N ASP A 27 -2.24 27.09 -8.77
CA ASP A 27 -3.05 26.14 -8.00
C ASP A 27 -4.47 26.14 -8.57
N VAL A 28 -4.95 24.97 -9.00
CA VAL A 28 -6.35 24.76 -9.38
C VAL A 28 -6.91 23.67 -8.47
N ARG A 29 -7.96 24.01 -7.73
CA ARG A 29 -8.64 23.09 -6.83
C ARG A 29 -9.98 22.70 -7.42
N LEU A 30 -10.25 21.40 -7.43
CA LEU A 30 -11.55 20.86 -7.76
C LEU A 30 -12.10 20.19 -6.50
N GLU A 31 -13.15 20.77 -5.95
CA GLU A 31 -13.90 20.19 -4.85
C GLU A 31 -14.62 18.94 -5.32
N ARG A 32 -14.72 17.96 -4.41
CA ARG A 32 -15.44 16.71 -4.62
C ARG A 32 -16.47 16.53 -3.52
N GLU A 33 -17.37 15.58 -3.76
CA GLU A 33 -18.31 15.14 -2.74
C GLU A 33 -17.57 14.68 -1.47
N LYS A 34 -18.24 14.85 -0.32
CA LYS A 34 -17.69 14.54 1.02
C LYS A 34 -16.53 15.45 1.49
N GLY A 35 -16.39 16.66 0.91
CA GLY A 35 -15.44 17.67 1.39
C GLY A 35 -13.97 17.36 1.09
N THR A 36 -13.72 16.46 0.14
CA THR A 36 -12.38 16.19 -0.37
C THR A 36 -12.12 17.10 -1.58
N SER A 37 -10.86 17.47 -1.82
CA SER A 37 -10.51 18.24 -3.03
C SER A 37 -9.28 17.66 -3.70
N THR A 38 -9.27 17.71 -5.04
CA THR A 38 -8.08 17.40 -5.83
C THR A 38 -7.36 18.70 -6.16
N ARG A 39 -6.06 18.71 -5.91
CA ARG A 39 -5.21 19.87 -6.11
C ARG A 39 -4.29 19.67 -7.31
N TYR A 40 -4.39 20.56 -8.28
CA TYR A 40 -3.59 20.56 -9.49
C TYR A 40 -2.59 21.71 -9.45
N PHE A 41 -1.32 21.38 -9.63
CA PHE A 41 -0.25 22.37 -9.82
C PHE A 41 0.14 22.43 -11.28
N ILE A 42 -0.07 23.60 -11.88
CA ILE A 42 0.05 23.80 -13.32
C ILE A 42 1.15 24.81 -13.58
N HIS A 43 2.11 24.48 -14.45
CA HIS A 43 3.13 25.45 -14.82
C HIS A 43 2.50 26.71 -15.44
N LYS A 44 2.97 27.90 -15.05
CA LYS A 44 2.34 29.19 -15.44
C LYS A 44 2.17 29.38 -16.95
N SER A 45 3.01 28.75 -17.77
CA SER A 45 2.96 28.81 -19.23
C SER A 45 1.92 27.90 -19.89
N ASN A 46 1.37 26.91 -19.16
CA ASN A 46 0.32 26.05 -19.71
C ASN A 46 -0.99 26.84 -19.80
N ARG A 47 -1.40 27.16 -21.04
CA ARG A 47 -2.60 27.95 -21.34
C ARG A 47 -3.89 27.15 -21.31
N TYR A 48 -3.85 25.84 -21.53
CA TYR A 48 -5.05 25.01 -21.76
C TYR A 48 -5.11 23.76 -20.86
N PRO A 49 -4.99 23.90 -19.52
CA PRO A 49 -4.92 22.75 -18.63
C PRO A 49 -6.26 22.02 -18.43
N ARG A 50 -7.39 22.65 -18.79
CA ARG A 50 -8.73 22.15 -18.47
C ARG A 50 -9.01 20.75 -19.02
N ARG A 51 -8.58 20.49 -20.26
CA ARG A 51 -8.82 19.19 -20.91
C ARG A 51 -8.05 18.07 -20.22
N ASP A 52 -6.80 18.33 -19.84
CA ASP A 52 -5.95 17.35 -19.14
C ASP A 52 -6.46 17.10 -17.73
N ILE A 53 -6.87 18.16 -17.02
CA ILE A 53 -7.48 18.05 -15.69
C ILE A 53 -8.76 17.20 -15.76
N ALA A 54 -9.66 17.47 -16.71
CA ALA A 54 -10.88 16.68 -16.87
C ALA A 54 -10.58 15.20 -17.17
N LYS A 55 -9.56 14.93 -17.98
CA LYS A 55 -9.10 13.56 -18.25
C LYS A 55 -8.57 12.88 -16.98
N ILE A 56 -7.77 13.58 -16.19
CA ILE A 56 -7.23 13.08 -14.92
C ILE A 56 -8.36 12.83 -13.91
N GLU A 57 -9.26 13.79 -13.72
CA GLU A 57 -10.40 13.68 -12.81
C GLU A 57 -11.25 12.44 -13.10
N LYS A 58 -11.59 12.20 -14.37
CA LYS A 58 -12.34 11.01 -14.77
C LYS A 58 -11.65 9.72 -14.33
N ILE A 59 -10.33 9.64 -14.49
CA ILE A 59 -9.57 8.44 -14.10
C ILE A 59 -9.53 8.31 -12.57
N ILE A 60 -9.36 9.41 -11.84
CA ILE A 60 -9.37 9.40 -10.39
C ILE A 60 -10.73 8.95 -9.86
N GLU A 61 -11.82 9.46 -10.41
CA GLU A 61 -13.18 9.04 -10.06
C GLU A 61 -13.37 7.54 -10.27
N MET A 62 -12.93 7.03 -11.43
CA MET A 62 -13.01 5.60 -11.75
C MET A 62 -12.26 4.73 -10.75
N TYR A 63 -10.99 5.01 -10.46
CA TYR A 63 -10.21 4.15 -9.54
C TYR A 63 -10.56 4.38 -8.07
N SER A 64 -11.09 5.55 -7.71
CA SER A 64 -11.54 5.86 -6.35
C SER A 64 -12.92 5.28 -6.04
N ALA A 65 -13.63 4.73 -7.03
CA ALA A 65 -14.93 4.11 -6.81
C ALA A 65 -14.84 2.97 -5.78
N ASP A 66 -15.78 2.93 -4.83
CA ASP A 66 -15.73 2.02 -3.66
C ASP A 66 -15.61 0.54 -4.04
N HIS A 67 -16.24 0.13 -5.15
CA HIS A 67 -16.16 -1.25 -5.63
C HIS A 67 -14.77 -1.57 -6.21
N ILE A 68 -14.12 -0.61 -6.89
CA ILE A 68 -12.75 -0.76 -7.40
C ILE A 68 -11.78 -0.82 -6.24
N THR A 69 -11.84 0.13 -5.31
CA THR A 69 -10.93 0.19 -4.14
C THR A 69 -11.00 -1.10 -3.32
N ARG A 70 -12.21 -1.59 -3.01
CA ARG A 70 -12.40 -2.86 -2.27
C ARG A 70 -11.85 -4.05 -3.04
N SER A 71 -12.18 -4.14 -4.33
CA SER A 71 -11.71 -5.22 -5.19
C SER A 71 -10.18 -5.26 -5.32
N CYS A 72 -9.52 -4.10 -5.44
CA CYS A 72 -8.06 -4.00 -5.44
C CYS A 72 -7.45 -4.50 -4.13
N GLY A 73 -8.05 -4.16 -2.99
CA GLY A 73 -7.62 -4.65 -1.67
C GLY A 73 -7.70 -6.17 -1.58
N HIS A 74 -8.88 -6.73 -1.86
CA HIS A 74 -9.09 -8.18 -1.83
C HIS A 74 -8.18 -8.93 -2.81
N ARG A 75 -8.00 -8.40 -4.02
CA ARG A 75 -7.13 -9.02 -5.02
C ARG A 75 -5.70 -9.16 -4.54
N ALA A 76 -5.17 -8.12 -3.89
CA ALA A 76 -3.83 -8.19 -3.32
C ALA A 76 -3.75 -9.21 -2.18
N GLU A 77 -4.73 -9.23 -1.27
CA GLU A 77 -4.80 -10.23 -0.20
C GLU A 77 -4.79 -11.66 -0.75
N ASP A 78 -5.64 -11.96 -1.73
CA ASP A 78 -5.78 -13.29 -2.31
C ASP A 78 -4.50 -13.73 -3.01
N LEU A 79 -3.87 -12.83 -3.78
CA LEU A 79 -2.64 -13.15 -4.50
C LEU A 79 -1.47 -13.40 -3.54
N PHE A 80 -1.31 -12.60 -2.49
CA PHE A 80 -0.26 -12.83 -1.50
C PHE A 80 -0.54 -14.06 -0.64
N PHE A 81 -1.80 -14.35 -0.32
CA PHE A 81 -2.19 -15.60 0.34
C PHE A 81 -1.79 -16.81 -0.50
N ILE A 82 -2.16 -16.84 -1.79
CA ILE A 82 -1.81 -17.94 -2.70
C ILE A 82 -0.29 -18.07 -2.82
N ALA A 83 0.43 -16.96 -2.97
CA ALA A 83 1.88 -16.98 -3.14
C ALA A 83 2.60 -17.49 -1.88
N LEU A 84 2.17 -17.07 -0.68
CA LEU A 84 2.72 -17.56 0.58
C LEU A 84 2.37 -19.03 0.82
N ALA A 85 1.14 -19.45 0.53
CA ALA A 85 0.73 -20.85 0.64
C ALA A 85 1.55 -21.76 -0.28
N GLY A 86 1.84 -21.31 -1.51
CA GLY A 86 2.72 -21.99 -2.45
C GLY A 86 4.16 -22.18 -1.93
N ARG A 87 4.58 -21.38 -0.96
CA ARG A 87 5.87 -21.50 -0.24
C ARG A 87 5.74 -22.19 1.12
N GLY A 88 4.66 -22.94 1.35
CA GLY A 88 4.47 -23.71 2.57
C GLY A 88 4.08 -22.90 3.81
N PHE A 89 3.84 -21.59 3.69
CA PHE A 89 3.27 -20.81 4.79
C PHE A 89 1.79 -21.13 4.93
N ARG A 90 1.41 -21.79 6.02
CA ARG A 90 0.01 -22.18 6.28
C ARG A 90 -0.72 -21.02 6.92
N ARG A 91 -1.95 -20.73 6.48
CA ARG A 91 -2.80 -19.74 7.14
C ARG A 91 -3.37 -20.32 8.42
N ALA A 92 -2.96 -19.77 9.55
CA ALA A 92 -3.48 -20.10 10.87
C ALA A 92 -4.79 -19.35 11.18
N ALA A 93 -4.91 -18.09 10.76
CA ALA A 93 -6.13 -17.29 10.95
C ALA A 93 -6.29 -16.18 9.89
N LYS A 94 -7.51 -15.63 9.75
CA LYS A 94 -7.87 -14.47 8.89
C LYS A 94 -8.71 -13.48 9.70
N LYS A 95 -8.54 -12.16 9.49
CA LYS A 95 -9.23 -11.09 10.26
C LYS A 95 -9.07 -11.29 11.77
N VAL A 96 -7.82 -11.26 12.20
CA VAL A 96 -7.38 -11.75 13.50
C VAL A 96 -7.52 -10.67 14.56
N ARG A 97 -8.53 -10.84 15.42
CA ARG A 97 -8.69 -10.11 16.68
C ARG A 97 -8.33 -10.97 17.90
N GLU A 98 -8.20 -12.28 17.72
CA GLU A 98 -7.82 -13.23 18.75
C GLU A 98 -6.86 -14.26 18.17
N PHE A 99 -5.77 -14.55 18.89
CA PHE A 99 -4.80 -15.57 18.50
C PHE A 99 -4.08 -16.12 19.73
N ASN A 100 -3.79 -17.43 19.74
CA ASN A 100 -3.13 -18.12 20.86
C ASN A 100 -3.78 -17.86 22.24
N GLY A 101 -5.12 -17.84 22.29
CA GLY A 101 -5.87 -17.59 23.53
C GLY A 101 -5.80 -16.15 24.05
N LYS A 102 -5.28 -15.21 23.25
CA LYS A 102 -5.20 -13.79 23.58
C LYS A 102 -6.12 -12.99 22.65
N GLN A 103 -6.96 -12.14 23.23
CA GLN A 103 -7.90 -11.29 22.51
C GLN A 103 -7.46 -9.83 22.55
N TRP A 104 -7.44 -9.18 21.40
CA TRP A 104 -7.18 -7.76 21.29
C TRP A 104 -8.44 -6.93 21.56
N THR A 105 -8.40 -6.09 22.58
CA THR A 105 -9.53 -5.28 23.04
C THR A 105 -9.24 -3.78 23.10
N GLU A 106 -7.98 -3.36 22.91
CA GLU A 106 -7.58 -1.95 23.00
C GLU A 106 -8.18 -1.09 21.88
N THR A 107 -8.39 -1.67 20.70
CA THR A 107 -8.90 -0.96 19.53
C THR A 107 -9.80 -1.87 18.66
N GLY A 108 -10.49 -1.29 17.68
CA GLY A 108 -11.30 -2.04 16.71
C GLY A 108 -10.53 -2.65 15.54
N HIS A 109 -9.19 -2.67 15.58
CA HIS A 109 -8.35 -3.19 14.51
C HIS A 109 -8.17 -4.71 14.57
N ASP A 110 -8.02 -5.33 13.39
CA ASP A 110 -7.76 -6.77 13.18
C ASP A 110 -6.52 -6.93 12.30
N LEU A 111 -5.68 -7.96 12.45
CA LEU A 111 -4.67 -8.28 11.43
C LEU A 111 -5.33 -8.99 10.24
N ASP A 112 -4.85 -8.78 9.01
CA ASP A 112 -5.45 -9.44 7.84
C ASP A 112 -5.33 -10.96 7.93
N PHE A 113 -4.15 -11.45 8.29
CA PHE A 113 -3.87 -12.89 8.45
C PHE A 113 -2.89 -13.18 9.58
N VAL A 114 -2.88 -14.43 10.04
CA VAL A 114 -1.71 -15.03 10.66
C VAL A 114 -1.26 -16.22 9.81
N PHE A 115 0.01 -16.22 9.41
CA PHE A 115 0.67 -17.33 8.71
C PHE A 115 1.66 -18.04 9.63
N ALA A 116 1.85 -19.35 9.45
CA ALA A 116 2.81 -20.13 10.21
C ALA A 116 3.64 -21.04 9.29
N ARG A 117 4.94 -21.14 9.58
CA ARG A 117 5.89 -22.06 8.95
C ARG A 117 7.08 -22.26 9.87
N ASP A 118 7.59 -23.48 9.95
CA ASP A 118 8.81 -23.83 10.71
C ASP A 118 8.76 -23.30 12.17
N ASP A 119 7.61 -23.50 12.82
CA ASP A 119 7.27 -23.04 14.18
C ASP A 119 7.31 -21.52 14.41
N ILE A 120 7.43 -20.73 13.33
CA ILE A 120 7.35 -19.27 13.38
C ILE A 120 5.98 -18.82 12.87
N SER A 121 5.28 -18.03 13.68
CA SER A 121 4.03 -17.38 13.31
C SER A 121 4.23 -15.91 12.94
N TYR A 122 3.52 -15.46 11.91
CA TYR A 122 3.61 -14.13 11.33
C TYR A 122 2.26 -13.42 11.35
N GLY A 123 2.17 -12.29 12.05
CA GLY A 123 1.03 -11.38 11.97
C GLY A 123 1.14 -10.53 10.71
N CYS A 124 0.24 -10.74 9.76
CA CYS A 124 0.36 -10.19 8.41
C CYS A 124 -0.64 -9.05 8.18
N GLU A 125 -0.13 -7.96 7.60
CA GLU A 125 -0.93 -6.82 7.12
C GLU A 125 -0.56 -6.54 5.65
N ILE A 126 -1.56 -6.41 4.78
CA ILE A 126 -1.41 -6.24 3.33
C ILE A 126 -2.00 -4.89 2.92
N LYS A 127 -1.16 -3.96 2.46
CA LYS A 127 -1.58 -2.62 2.03
C LYS A 127 -1.30 -2.40 0.55
N ASN A 128 -2.38 -2.41 -0.24
CA ASN A 128 -2.39 -2.14 -1.67
C ASN A 128 -2.88 -0.72 -2.03
N THR A 129 -2.78 0.22 -1.09
CA THR A 129 -3.24 1.60 -1.28
C THR A 129 -2.18 2.48 -1.96
N LEU A 130 -2.63 3.59 -2.58
CA LEU A 130 -1.73 4.60 -3.13
C LEU A 130 -1.06 5.46 -2.04
N GLY A 131 -1.70 5.58 -0.88
CA GLY A 131 -1.14 6.25 0.28
C GLY A 131 -0.23 5.33 1.09
N TYR A 132 0.38 5.88 2.12
CA TYR A 132 1.00 5.08 3.17
C TYR A 132 -0.06 4.63 4.17
N ILE A 133 0.21 3.52 4.87
CA ILE A 133 -0.50 3.20 6.10
C ILE A 133 -0.40 4.40 7.06
N ASP A 134 -1.45 4.66 7.82
CA ASP A 134 -1.38 5.65 8.88
C ASP A 134 -0.33 5.25 9.93
N SER A 135 0.42 6.21 10.49
CA SER A 135 1.46 5.91 11.48
C SER A 135 0.89 5.29 12.76
N GLU A 136 -0.28 5.75 13.20
CA GLU A 136 -0.98 5.22 14.37
C GLU A 136 -1.49 3.82 14.07
N GLU A 137 -2.09 3.61 12.89
CA GLU A 137 -2.50 2.27 12.46
C GLU A 137 -1.30 1.31 12.45
N LEU A 138 -0.16 1.69 11.88
CA LEU A 138 1.06 0.87 11.90
C LEU A 138 1.48 0.52 13.34
N ALA A 139 1.51 1.51 14.23
CA ALA A 139 1.89 1.30 15.62
C ALA A 139 0.93 0.34 16.34
N ILE A 140 -0.38 0.46 16.09
CA ILE A 140 -1.40 -0.46 16.63
C ILE A 140 -1.15 -1.87 16.12
N LYS A 141 -0.95 -2.07 14.82
CA LYS A 141 -0.69 -3.42 14.25
C LYS A 141 0.58 -4.06 14.79
N LEU A 142 1.62 -3.28 15.07
CA LEU A 142 2.85 -3.77 15.69
C LEU A 142 2.60 -4.22 17.14
N LYS A 143 1.86 -3.43 17.93
CA LYS A 143 1.42 -3.83 19.28
C LYS A 143 0.57 -5.10 19.27
N MET A 144 -0.32 -5.24 18.28
CA MET A 144 -1.10 -6.47 18.10
C MET A 144 -0.20 -7.68 17.86
N CYS A 145 0.82 -7.56 17.02
CA CYS A 145 1.77 -8.65 16.78
C CYS A 145 2.51 -9.06 18.06
N GLU A 146 2.99 -8.08 18.82
CA GLU A 146 3.61 -8.31 20.14
C GLU A 146 2.63 -8.99 21.11
N HIS A 147 1.41 -8.47 21.21
CA HIS A 147 0.37 -9.02 22.08
C HIS A 147 0.11 -10.50 21.77
N PHE A 148 -0.10 -10.84 20.49
CA PHE A 148 -0.35 -12.22 20.05
C PHE A 148 0.90 -13.12 20.06
N GLY A 149 2.10 -12.56 20.26
CA GLY A 149 3.36 -13.31 20.21
C GLY A 149 3.71 -13.80 18.80
N VAL A 150 3.38 -13.01 17.77
CA VAL A 150 3.68 -13.30 16.37
C VAL A 150 4.64 -12.27 15.79
N ARG A 151 5.46 -12.67 14.82
CA ARG A 151 6.38 -11.74 14.15
C ARG A 151 5.64 -10.87 13.15
N PRO A 152 5.87 -9.56 13.08
CA PRO A 152 5.19 -8.71 12.11
C PRO A 152 5.63 -8.99 10.67
N LEU A 153 4.67 -9.10 9.75
CA LEU A 153 4.89 -9.16 8.30
C LEU A 153 4.01 -8.11 7.63
N PHE A 154 4.61 -7.03 7.14
CA PHE A 154 3.88 -6.00 6.42
C PHE A 154 4.18 -6.08 4.93
N ILE A 155 3.17 -6.45 4.15
CA ILE A 155 3.24 -6.51 2.70
C ILE A 155 2.62 -5.24 2.15
N MET A 156 3.46 -4.31 1.68
CA MET A 156 3.00 -2.97 1.34
C MET A 156 3.46 -2.58 -0.05
N ARG A 157 2.63 -1.85 -0.77
CA ARG A 157 3.03 -1.30 -2.07
C ARG A 157 4.25 -0.39 -1.90
N TYR A 158 4.25 0.46 -0.88
CA TYR A 158 5.38 1.29 -0.49
C TYR A 158 5.32 1.67 0.99
N ALA A 159 6.46 1.99 1.59
CA ALA A 159 6.52 2.50 2.96
C ALA A 159 7.72 3.45 3.17
N PRO A 160 7.59 4.48 4.02
CA PRO A 160 8.72 5.26 4.50
C PRO A 160 9.80 4.38 5.13
N LYS A 161 11.07 4.79 5.00
CA LYS A 161 12.20 4.10 5.67
C LYS A 161 12.04 4.05 7.19
N THR A 162 11.42 5.06 7.78
CA THR A 162 11.10 5.10 9.22
C THR A 162 10.12 3.99 9.60
N TYR A 163 9.09 3.74 8.79
CA TYR A 163 8.11 2.68 9.04
C TYR A 163 8.74 1.30 8.86
N ILE A 164 9.57 1.12 7.82
CA ILE A 164 10.35 -0.09 7.61
C ILE A 164 11.24 -0.36 8.82
N LYS A 165 11.91 0.68 9.35
CA LYS A 165 12.73 0.56 10.56
C LYS A 165 11.91 0.13 11.77
N MET A 166 10.72 0.71 12.00
CA MET A 166 9.84 0.30 13.10
C MET A 166 9.46 -1.19 13.02
N ILE A 167 9.16 -1.69 11.82
CA ILE A 167 8.83 -3.10 11.59
C ILE A 167 10.04 -4.00 11.90
N ILE A 168 11.23 -3.61 11.45
CA ILE A 168 12.49 -4.35 11.69
C ILE A 168 12.84 -4.36 13.18
N ASP A 169 12.73 -3.22 13.85
CA ASP A 169 13.01 -3.09 15.29
C ASP A 169 12.06 -3.95 16.13
N ALA A 170 10.83 -4.16 15.65
CA ALA A 170 9.86 -5.11 16.23
C ALA A 170 10.11 -6.59 15.83
N GLY A 171 11.26 -6.91 15.22
CA GLY A 171 11.62 -8.28 14.79
C GLY A 171 10.86 -8.79 13.57
N GLY A 172 10.22 -7.89 12.82
CA GLY A 172 9.39 -8.21 11.66
C GLY A 172 10.07 -8.01 10.31
N PHE A 173 9.27 -8.12 9.24
CA PHE A 173 9.71 -7.93 7.86
C PHE A 173 8.73 -7.04 7.07
N ALA A 174 9.28 -6.07 6.33
CA ALA A 174 8.53 -5.23 5.42
C ALA A 174 8.77 -5.67 3.96
N LEU A 175 7.74 -6.23 3.33
CA LEU A 175 7.79 -6.71 1.95
C LEU A 175 7.20 -5.66 0.99
N ILE A 176 8.07 -4.95 0.26
CA ILE A 176 7.65 -3.84 -0.63
C ILE A 176 7.45 -4.30 -2.08
N PHE A 177 6.25 -4.15 -2.66
CA PHE A 177 5.93 -4.64 -4.02
C PHE A 177 5.70 -3.56 -5.10
N GLU A 178 5.81 -2.28 -4.76
CA GLU A 178 5.94 -1.09 -5.64
C GLU A 178 4.76 -0.73 -6.56
N ALA A 179 3.95 -1.68 -7.01
CA ALA A 179 2.85 -1.45 -7.95
C ALA A 179 1.50 -1.78 -7.33
N GLN A 180 0.49 -0.94 -7.56
CA GLN A 180 -0.85 -1.24 -7.10
C GLN A 180 -1.46 -2.39 -7.92
N ILE A 181 -2.04 -3.36 -7.23
CA ILE A 181 -2.60 -4.58 -7.82
C ILE A 181 -4.10 -4.38 -8.07
N TYR A 182 -4.54 -4.65 -9.29
CA TYR A 182 -5.94 -4.59 -9.74
C TYR A 182 -6.41 -5.97 -10.21
N GLU A 183 -7.72 -6.12 -10.37
CA GLU A 183 -8.31 -7.32 -10.98
C GLU A 183 -7.94 -7.44 -12.46
N LEU A 184 -7.92 -8.68 -12.96
CA LEU A 184 -7.66 -8.95 -14.39
C LEU A 184 -8.64 -8.23 -15.31
N SER A 185 -9.91 -8.13 -14.91
CA SER A 185 -10.97 -7.44 -15.68
C SER A 185 -10.79 -5.91 -15.73
N GLN A 186 -9.92 -5.33 -14.91
CA GLN A 186 -9.70 -3.89 -14.79
C GLN A 186 -8.52 -3.39 -15.64
N GLN A 187 -8.00 -4.20 -16.57
CA GLN A 187 -6.83 -3.88 -17.40
C GLN A 187 -6.95 -2.53 -18.11
N ALA A 188 -8.11 -2.22 -18.71
CA ALA A 188 -8.33 -0.95 -19.40
C ALA A 188 -8.20 0.27 -18.45
N LEU A 189 -8.64 0.15 -17.20
CA LEU A 189 -8.45 1.19 -16.18
C LEU A 189 -6.97 1.32 -15.81
N VAL A 190 -6.27 0.21 -15.62
CA VAL A 190 -4.84 0.20 -15.31
C VAL A 190 -4.01 0.86 -16.42
N ASP A 191 -4.33 0.61 -17.69
CA ASP A 191 -3.62 1.24 -18.81
C ASP A 191 -3.83 2.76 -18.80
N MET A 192 -5.05 3.23 -18.55
CA MET A 192 -5.33 4.66 -18.38
C MET A 192 -4.56 5.28 -17.19
N ILE A 193 -4.50 4.58 -16.05
CA ILE A 193 -3.74 5.02 -14.87
C ILE A 193 -2.25 5.18 -15.22
N LYS A 194 -1.68 4.21 -15.93
CA LYS A 194 -0.26 4.23 -16.30
C LYS A 194 0.04 5.33 -17.32
N GLU A 195 -0.77 5.44 -18.36
CA GLU A 195 -0.55 6.38 -19.46
C GLU A 195 -0.75 7.84 -19.02
N VAL A 196 -1.80 8.11 -18.25
CA VAL A 196 -2.21 9.49 -17.93
C VAL A 196 -1.63 9.95 -16.61
N LEU A 197 -1.65 9.10 -15.58
CA LEU A 197 -1.19 9.47 -14.24
C LEU A 197 0.26 9.07 -13.97
N GLY A 198 0.83 8.15 -14.78
CA GLY A 198 2.17 7.63 -14.58
C GLY A 198 2.33 6.90 -13.23
N LEU A 199 1.24 6.32 -12.71
CA LEU A 199 1.27 5.52 -11.49
C LEU A 199 1.58 4.05 -11.85
N PRO A 200 2.37 3.33 -11.03
CA PRO A 200 2.61 1.91 -11.19
C PRO A 200 1.36 1.14 -10.73
N ALA A 201 0.64 0.61 -11.70
CA ALA A 201 -0.51 -0.27 -11.51
C ALA A 201 -0.36 -1.49 -12.41
N ILE A 202 -0.85 -2.65 -11.96
CA ILE A 202 -0.74 -3.93 -12.66
C ILE A 202 -1.99 -4.79 -12.41
N CYS A 203 -2.28 -5.68 -13.37
CA CYS A 203 -3.30 -6.74 -13.26
C CYS A 203 -2.62 -8.12 -13.31
N PRO A 204 -1.89 -8.53 -12.25
CA PRO A 204 -1.15 -9.78 -12.27
C PRO A 204 -2.06 -11.00 -12.07
N THR A 205 -1.69 -12.12 -12.70
CA THR A 205 -2.28 -13.44 -12.42
C THR A 205 -1.70 -14.06 -11.15
N ALA A 206 -0.45 -13.74 -10.81
CA ALA A 206 0.27 -14.18 -9.61
C ALA A 206 1.27 -13.11 -9.14
N ILE A 207 1.64 -13.15 -7.85
CA ILE A 207 2.76 -12.35 -7.34
C ILE A 207 4.06 -12.91 -7.93
N PRO A 208 4.94 -12.07 -8.52
CA PRO A 208 6.25 -12.53 -8.99
C PRO A 208 7.06 -13.21 -7.88
N ASP A 209 7.65 -14.37 -8.17
CA ASP A 209 8.40 -15.17 -7.20
C ASP A 209 9.49 -14.37 -6.49
N GLY A 210 10.23 -13.55 -7.23
CA GLY A 210 11.30 -12.72 -6.67
C GLY A 210 10.85 -11.76 -5.55
N ILE A 211 9.56 -11.40 -5.49
CA ILE A 211 9.00 -10.63 -4.37
C ILE A 211 8.98 -11.52 -3.13
N ILE A 212 8.39 -12.71 -3.21
CA ILE A 212 8.25 -13.66 -2.09
C ILE A 212 9.61 -14.23 -1.66
N ASP A 213 10.53 -14.46 -2.59
CA ASP A 213 11.89 -14.95 -2.33
C ASP A 213 12.66 -14.06 -1.34
N ARG A 214 12.35 -12.76 -1.29
CA ARG A 214 12.96 -11.86 -0.28
C ARG A 214 12.49 -12.18 1.12
N PHE A 215 11.19 -12.43 1.29
CA PHE A 215 10.63 -12.82 2.57
C PHE A 215 11.11 -14.23 2.97
N GLU A 216 11.08 -15.19 2.03
CA GLU A 216 11.53 -16.55 2.30
C GLU A 216 13.01 -16.61 2.72
N ARG A 217 13.91 -15.90 2.01
CA ARG A 217 15.32 -15.81 2.42
C ARG A 217 15.50 -15.18 3.79
N TRP A 218 14.66 -14.22 4.16
CA TRP A 218 14.70 -13.64 5.50
C TRP A 218 14.19 -14.65 6.54
N HIS A 219 13.08 -15.34 6.28
CA HIS A 219 12.49 -16.37 7.14
C HIS A 219 13.47 -17.51 7.44
N VAL A 220 14.18 -18.03 6.43
CA VAL A 220 15.15 -19.11 6.63
C VAL A 220 16.26 -18.72 7.62
N ARG A 221 16.64 -17.43 7.69
CA ARG A 221 17.62 -16.93 8.67
C ARG A 221 17.06 -16.78 10.08
N GLN A 222 15.74 -16.93 10.25
CA GLN A 222 15.05 -16.84 11.53
C GLN A 222 14.82 -18.21 12.17
N ILE A 223 14.99 -19.28 11.40
CA ILE A 223 14.87 -20.65 11.88
C ILE A 223 16.02 -20.90 12.87
N PRO A 224 15.73 -21.39 14.09
CA PRO A 224 16.74 -21.71 15.10
C PRO A 224 17.80 -22.72 14.65
#